data_AF-G3UPW6-F1
#
_entry.id   AF-G3UPW6-F1
#
_cell.length_a   1.000
_cell.length_b   1.000
_cell.length_c   1.000
_cell.angle_alpha   90.00
_cell.angle_beta   90.00
_cell.angle_gamma   90.00
#
_symmetry.space_group_name_H-M   'P 1'
#
loop_
_entity.id
_entity.type
_entity.pdbx_description
1 polymer ?
#
loop_
_entity_poly.entity_id
_entity_poly.type
_entity_poly.pdbx_seq_one_letter_code
_entity_poly.pdbx_strand_id
1 'polypeptide(L)'
;MRFFCPVCGGKRRFRSRMTTLGIQIPVRRPSWWDDAAYQPLRESHRRCDARLCIYLGGRERVEEKGLWQLFICSSCGSEGTHWCCSFWAIGRNGWECDTCAGRGTGKRQRAACHGTVARQGLAVG
;
A
#
# COMPACT_ATOMS: atom_id res chain seq x y z
N MET A 1 -13.58 17.98 10.01
CA MET A 1 -14.58 16.92 9.69
C MET A 1 -15.15 17.12 8.31
N ARG A 2 -15.39 16.02 7.61
CA ARG A 2 -15.23 15.93 6.16
C ARG A 2 -16.46 15.19 5.63
N PHE A 3 -17.25 15.85 4.78
CA PHE A 3 -18.59 15.38 4.41
C PHE A 3 -18.52 14.74 3.05
N PHE A 4 -18.31 13.42 3.00
CA PHE A 4 -18.07 12.80 1.72
C PHE A 4 -18.52 11.36 1.52
N CYS A 5 -18.96 11.08 0.30
CA CYS A 5 -19.19 9.74 -0.19
C CYS A 5 -17.89 9.34 -0.92
N PRO A 6 -17.11 8.38 -0.38
CA PRO A 6 -15.93 7.84 -1.05
C PRO A 6 -16.25 6.56 -1.83
N VAL A 7 -17.44 5.98 -1.57
CA VAL A 7 -18.37 5.31 -2.50
C VAL A 7 -19.71 4.94 -1.80
N CYS A 8 -19.84 4.93 -0.46
CA CYS A 8 -21.18 4.97 0.18
C CYS A 8 -21.23 5.55 1.61
N GLY A 9 -20.30 6.44 1.98
CA GLY A 9 -20.34 7.20 3.24
C GLY A 9 -21.48 8.24 3.34
N GLY A 10 -22.67 7.98 2.77
CA GLY A 10 -23.84 8.86 2.80
C GLY A 10 -23.97 9.75 1.56
N LYS A 11 -24.46 9.17 0.45
CA LYS A 11 -24.56 9.85 -0.86
C LYS A 11 -25.40 11.13 -0.82
N ARG A 12 -26.53 11.16 -0.11
CA ARG A 12 -27.41 12.35 -0.04
C ARG A 12 -26.75 13.53 0.66
N ARG A 13 -26.16 13.30 1.83
CA ARG A 13 -25.49 14.35 2.62
C ARG A 13 -24.24 14.87 1.93
N PHE A 14 -23.46 13.97 1.32
CA PHE A 14 -22.33 14.35 0.49
C PHE A 14 -22.75 15.21 -0.69
N ARG A 15 -23.73 14.77 -1.47
CA ARG A 15 -24.20 15.53 -2.64
C ARG A 15 -24.71 16.89 -2.24
N SER A 16 -25.53 16.98 -1.19
CA SER A 16 -25.99 18.27 -0.66
C SER A 16 -24.83 19.20 -0.28
N ARG A 17 -23.83 18.68 0.45
CA ARG A 17 -22.63 19.44 0.81
C ARG A 17 -21.80 19.85 -0.41
N MET A 18 -21.63 18.96 -1.38
CA MET A 18 -20.88 19.23 -2.62
C MET A 18 -21.60 20.27 -3.47
N THR A 19 -22.93 20.23 -3.53
CA THR A 19 -23.75 21.26 -4.18
C THR A 19 -23.59 22.62 -3.50
N THR A 20 -23.54 22.70 -2.16
CA THR A 20 -23.24 23.96 -1.45
C THR A 20 -21.86 24.52 -1.80
N LEU A 21 -20.93 23.65 -2.20
CA LEU A 21 -19.60 24.03 -2.70
C LEU A 21 -19.54 24.26 -4.22
N GLY A 22 -20.69 24.22 -4.93
CA GLY A 22 -20.77 24.41 -6.38
C GLY A 22 -20.45 23.17 -7.22
N ILE A 23 -20.17 22.02 -6.60
CA ILE A 23 -19.82 20.78 -7.28
C ILE A 23 -21.07 19.89 -7.43
N GLN A 24 -21.52 19.70 -8.67
CA GLN A 24 -22.66 18.82 -8.98
C GLN A 24 -22.19 17.41 -9.28
N ILE A 25 -22.62 16.45 -8.45
CA ILE A 25 -22.34 15.02 -8.67
C ILE A 25 -23.53 14.39 -9.40
N PRO A 26 -23.35 13.86 -10.63
CA PRO A 26 -24.39 13.21 -11.39
C PRO A 26 -25.04 12.04 -10.64
N VAL A 27 -26.36 11.91 -10.78
CA VAL A 27 -27.10 10.77 -10.20
C VAL A 27 -26.73 9.48 -10.93
N ARG A 28 -26.69 9.57 -12.26
CA ARG A 28 -26.41 8.47 -13.18
C ARG A 28 -24.90 8.37 -13.39
N ARG A 29 -24.42 7.13 -13.38
CA ARG A 29 -23.05 6.81 -13.73
C ARG A 29 -22.83 7.04 -15.24
N PRO A 30 -21.64 7.50 -15.67
CA PRO A 30 -21.33 7.63 -17.10
C PRO A 30 -21.44 6.28 -17.83
N SER A 31 -21.85 6.31 -19.10
CA SER A 31 -22.00 5.09 -19.91
C SER A 31 -20.69 4.36 -20.19
N TRP A 32 -19.57 5.07 -20.20
CA TRP A 32 -18.22 4.51 -20.37
C TRP A 32 -17.64 3.91 -19.08
N TRP A 33 -18.34 4.04 -17.94
CA TRP A 33 -17.84 3.59 -16.64
C TRP A 33 -18.05 2.09 -16.45
N ASP A 34 -16.97 1.32 -16.55
CA ASP A 34 -16.94 -0.09 -16.22
C ASP A 34 -16.33 -0.31 -14.82
N ASP A 35 -17.08 -0.92 -13.90
CA ASP A 35 -16.55 -1.20 -12.55
C ASP A 35 -15.40 -2.20 -12.57
N ALA A 36 -15.39 -3.15 -13.52
CA ALA A 36 -14.35 -4.16 -13.63
C ALA A 36 -12.98 -3.55 -13.98
N ALA A 37 -12.98 -2.52 -14.84
CA ALA A 37 -11.76 -1.80 -15.22
C ALA A 37 -11.02 -1.15 -14.05
N TYR A 38 -11.72 -0.85 -12.94
CA TYR A 38 -11.14 -0.19 -11.76
C TYR A 38 -11.07 -1.11 -10.54
N GLN A 39 -11.48 -2.38 -10.63
CA GLN A 39 -11.34 -3.35 -9.53
C GLN A 39 -9.89 -3.48 -9.03
N PRO A 40 -8.85 -3.56 -9.90
CA PRO A 40 -7.47 -3.64 -9.44
C PRO A 40 -7.00 -2.41 -8.65
N LEU A 41 -7.62 -1.25 -8.86
CA LEU A 41 -7.32 -0.01 -8.13
C LEU A 41 -7.94 0.04 -6.73
N ARG A 42 -8.84 -0.90 -6.40
CA ARG A 42 -9.48 -0.99 -5.09
C ARG A 42 -8.70 -1.85 -4.11
N GLU A 43 -7.88 -2.76 -4.61
CA GLU A 43 -7.05 -3.63 -3.77
C GLU A 43 -5.74 -2.93 -3.45
N SER A 44 -5.43 -2.79 -2.15
CA SER A 44 -4.11 -2.36 -1.72
C SER A 44 -3.08 -3.32 -2.26
N HIS A 45 -1.95 -2.79 -2.74
CA HIS A 45 -0.80 -3.59 -3.15
C HIS A 45 -0.41 -4.57 -2.01
N ARG A 46 -0.12 -5.84 -2.33
CA ARG A 46 0.10 -6.92 -1.34
C ARG A 46 1.42 -7.68 -1.50
N ARG A 47 2.32 -7.16 -2.34
CA ARG A 47 3.57 -7.83 -2.68
C ARG A 47 4.77 -6.96 -2.33
N CYS A 48 5.90 -7.59 -2.08
CA CYS A 48 7.18 -6.92 -1.93
C CYS A 48 7.88 -6.77 -3.29
N ASP A 49 8.02 -5.52 -3.74
CA ASP A 49 8.67 -5.11 -4.98
C ASP A 49 10.15 -4.76 -4.83
N ALA A 50 10.71 -4.93 -3.62
CA ALA A 50 12.13 -4.75 -3.41
C ALA A 50 12.94 -5.62 -4.39
N ARG A 51 14.00 -5.04 -4.99
CA ARG A 51 14.86 -5.74 -5.96
C ARG A 51 15.32 -7.10 -5.42
N LEU A 52 15.70 -7.14 -4.15
CA LEU A 52 15.99 -8.35 -3.41
C LEU A 52 15.02 -8.47 -2.22
N CYS A 53 14.11 -9.45 -2.29
CA CYS A 53 13.31 -9.85 -1.14
C CYS A 53 14.08 -10.91 -0.34
N ILE A 54 14.27 -10.67 0.95
CA ILE A 54 14.99 -11.56 1.87
C ILE A 54 14.06 -12.34 2.79
N TYR A 55 12.74 -12.17 2.64
CA TYR A 55 11.77 -12.91 3.41
C TYR A 55 11.61 -14.33 2.87
N LEU A 56 11.93 -15.34 3.69
CA LEU A 56 11.78 -16.75 3.33
C LEU A 56 10.33 -17.16 3.05
N GLY A 57 9.36 -16.41 3.59
CA GLY A 57 7.93 -16.63 3.33
C GLY A 57 7.49 -16.28 1.90
N GLY A 58 8.34 -15.67 1.09
CA GLY A 58 7.99 -15.20 -0.25
C GLY A 58 7.57 -13.73 -0.28
N ARG A 59 7.32 -13.21 -1.48
CA ARG A 59 7.05 -11.77 -1.69
C ARG A 59 5.62 -11.38 -1.36
N GLU A 60 4.71 -12.34 -1.43
CA GLU A 60 3.26 -12.19 -1.25
C GLU A 60 2.84 -12.36 0.21
N ARG A 61 3.72 -12.89 1.06
CA ARG A 61 3.46 -13.03 2.50
C ARG A 61 3.89 -11.77 3.24
N VAL A 62 3.05 -11.35 4.18
CA VAL A 62 3.23 -10.14 4.97
C VAL A 62 2.86 -10.44 6.42
N GLU A 63 3.58 -9.86 7.36
CA GLU A 63 3.17 -9.83 8.76
C GLU A 63 2.27 -8.62 9.01
N GLU A 64 1.33 -8.73 9.95
CA GLU A 64 0.52 -7.57 10.35
C GLU A 64 1.40 -6.49 11.00
N LYS A 65 2.37 -6.91 11.82
CA LYS A 65 3.36 -6.08 12.49
C LYS A 65 4.68 -6.82 12.56
N GLY A 66 5.78 -6.08 12.49
CA GLY A 66 7.13 -6.65 12.62
C GLY A 66 8.00 -6.37 11.40
N LEU A 67 9.09 -7.14 11.29
CA LEU A 67 10.13 -6.95 10.27
C LEU A 67 9.64 -7.31 8.85
N TRP A 68 8.59 -8.11 8.76
CA TRP A 68 7.98 -8.53 7.49
C TRP A 68 6.64 -7.87 7.24
N GLN A 69 6.32 -6.78 7.97
CA GLN A 69 5.20 -5.92 7.65
C GLN A 69 5.43 -5.24 6.30
N LEU A 70 4.36 -5.16 5.50
CA LEU A 70 4.38 -4.50 4.21
C LEU A 70 4.11 -3.00 4.34
N PHE A 71 5.04 -2.20 3.82
CA PHE A 71 4.92 -0.75 3.69
C PHE A 71 4.58 -0.42 2.25
N ILE A 72 3.51 0.34 2.07
CA ILE A 72 3.07 0.83 0.77
C ILE A 72 3.63 2.23 0.54
N CYS A 73 4.01 2.53 -0.70
CA CYS A 73 4.51 3.85 -1.04
C CYS A 73 3.47 4.92 -0.68
N SER A 74 3.85 5.86 0.19
CA SER A 74 2.96 6.93 0.67
C SER A 74 2.50 7.88 -0.45
N SER A 75 3.28 7.97 -1.53
CA SER A 75 3.00 8.83 -2.67
C SER A 75 2.10 8.18 -3.73
N CYS A 76 2.42 6.98 -4.22
CA CYS A 76 1.68 6.36 -5.33
C CYS A 76 0.78 5.19 -4.95
N GLY A 77 0.94 4.59 -3.76
CA GLY A 77 0.14 3.43 -3.35
C GLY A 77 0.38 2.14 -4.16
N SER A 78 1.19 2.19 -5.22
CA SER A 78 1.23 1.17 -6.27
C SER A 78 2.37 0.16 -6.11
N GLU A 79 3.37 0.48 -5.29
CA GLU A 79 4.47 -0.40 -4.94
C GLU A 79 4.47 -0.68 -3.43
N GLY A 80 5.04 -1.82 -3.04
CA GLY A 80 5.19 -2.24 -1.65
C GLY A 80 6.58 -2.80 -1.33
N THR A 81 7.03 -2.68 -0.08
CA THR A 81 8.24 -3.35 0.41
C THR A 81 8.07 -3.85 1.84
N HIS A 82 8.72 -4.95 2.19
CA HIS A 82 8.82 -5.31 3.62
C HIS A 82 9.73 -4.32 4.34
N TRP A 83 9.53 -4.15 5.65
CA TRP A 83 10.39 -3.30 6.49
C TRP A 83 11.88 -3.61 6.28
N CYS A 84 12.29 -4.87 6.41
CA CYS A 84 13.69 -5.28 6.21
C CYS A 84 14.17 -5.20 4.77
N CYS A 85 13.27 -5.28 3.79
CA CYS A 85 13.59 -5.17 2.37
C CYS A 85 13.82 -3.72 1.93
N SER A 86 13.48 -2.73 2.78
CA SER A 86 13.60 -1.30 2.48
C SER A 86 14.98 -0.70 2.75
N PHE A 87 15.91 -1.43 3.37
CA PHE A 87 17.28 -0.98 3.68
C PHE A 87 17.37 0.46 4.26
N TRP A 88 16.57 0.76 5.30
CA TRP A 88 16.45 2.08 5.95
C TRP A 88 15.75 3.20 5.16
N ALA A 89 15.05 2.90 4.06
CA ALA A 89 14.23 3.90 3.36
C ALA A 89 12.93 4.29 4.09
N ILE A 90 12.74 3.86 5.34
CA ILE A 90 11.56 4.18 6.14
C ILE A 90 11.89 5.37 7.04
N GLY A 91 11.46 6.55 6.62
CA GLY A 91 11.59 7.79 7.39
C GLY A 91 10.36 8.08 8.27
N ARG A 92 10.36 9.23 8.94
CA ARG A 92 9.20 9.72 9.72
C ARG A 92 7.91 9.85 8.89
N ASN A 93 8.04 10.03 7.58
CA ASN A 93 6.92 10.23 6.65
C ASN A 93 6.47 8.92 5.96
N GLY A 94 6.94 7.76 6.44
CA GLY A 94 6.70 6.47 5.82
C GLY A 94 7.76 6.08 4.80
N TRP A 95 7.38 5.18 3.89
CA TRP A 95 8.24 4.68 2.80
C TRP A 95 7.79 5.22 1.45
N GLU A 96 8.74 5.53 0.58
CA GLU A 96 8.50 5.88 -0.81
C GLU A 96 9.29 4.97 -1.76
N CYS A 97 8.68 4.60 -2.89
CA CYS A 97 9.37 3.82 -3.90
C CYS A 97 10.43 4.65 -4.63
N ASP A 98 11.34 3.97 -5.33
CA ASP A 98 12.44 4.61 -6.07
C ASP A 98 11.94 5.66 -7.08
N THR A 99 10.77 5.43 -7.65
CA THR A 99 10.14 6.34 -8.61
C THR A 99 9.64 7.62 -7.94
N CYS A 100 9.11 7.51 -6.72
CA CYS A 100 8.53 8.64 -5.97
C CYS A 100 9.57 9.41 -5.13
N ALA A 101 10.55 8.72 -4.54
CA ALA A 101 11.52 9.32 -3.61
C ALA A 101 12.55 10.27 -4.28
N GLY A 102 12.54 10.37 -5.63
CA GLY A 102 13.46 11.20 -6.40
C GLY A 102 14.86 10.61 -6.53
N ARG A 103 15.51 10.82 -7.68
CA ARG A 103 16.85 10.29 -8.06
C ARG A 103 18.03 10.78 -7.19
N GLY A 104 17.78 11.29 -5.98
CA GLY A 104 18.75 12.02 -5.15
C GLY A 104 19.16 11.37 -3.82
N THR A 105 18.73 10.15 -3.50
CA THR A 105 19.14 9.51 -2.23
C THR A 105 20.27 8.51 -2.45
N GLY A 106 21.39 8.78 -1.77
CA GLY A 106 22.67 8.12 -1.90
C GLY A 106 22.67 6.62 -1.54
N LYS A 107 23.80 5.99 -1.86
CA LYS A 107 24.05 4.54 -1.80
C LYS A 107 23.43 3.88 -0.56
N ARG A 108 22.48 2.96 -0.80
CA ARG A 108 21.90 2.07 0.21
C ARG A 108 22.99 1.17 0.79
N GLN A 109 23.31 1.35 2.07
CA GLN A 109 24.18 0.44 2.80
C GLN A 109 23.40 -0.80 3.21
N ARG A 110 24.01 -1.98 3.03
CA ARG A 110 23.46 -3.27 3.47
C ARG A 110 23.57 -3.37 4.99
N ALA A 111 22.45 -3.36 5.70
CA ALA A 111 22.38 -3.88 7.06
C ALA A 111 21.65 -5.23 7.01
N ALA A 112 22.21 -6.24 7.68
CA ALA A 112 21.61 -7.56 7.78
C ALA A 112 20.44 -7.52 8.78
N CYS A 113 19.24 -7.86 8.33
CA CYS A 113 18.19 -8.23 9.25
C CYS A 113 18.44 -9.67 9.73
N HIS A 114 18.82 -9.85 10.99
CA HIS A 114 18.91 -11.18 11.58
C HIS A 114 17.51 -11.62 12.00
N GLY A 115 16.78 -12.25 11.07
CA GLY A 115 15.55 -12.96 11.39
C GLY A 115 15.90 -14.35 11.92
N THR A 116 15.67 -14.62 13.21
CA THR A 116 15.74 -15.98 13.76
C THR A 116 14.60 -16.81 13.19
N VAL A 117 14.93 -17.82 12.38
CA VAL A 117 14.00 -18.83 11.90
C VAL A 117 13.62 -19.74 13.08
N ALA A 118 12.39 -19.67 13.54
CA ALA A 118 11.81 -20.71 14.39
C ALA A 118 11.52 -21.94 13.49
N ARG A 119 12.35 -22.98 13.64
CA ARG A 119 12.09 -24.30 13.05
C ARG A 119 10.86 -24.92 13.73
N GLN A 120 9.77 -25.15 12.99
CA GLN A 120 8.76 -26.13 13.41
C GLN A 120 9.22 -27.50 12.90
N GLY A 121 9.60 -28.37 13.84
CA GLY A 121 9.90 -29.77 13.56
C GLY A 121 8.63 -30.52 13.19
N LEU A 122 8.70 -31.29 12.11
CA LEU A 122 7.76 -32.39 11.85
C LEU A 122 7.89 -33.41 12.98
N ALA A 123 6.78 -33.76 13.62
CA ALA A 123 6.64 -35.03 14.31
C ALA A 123 5.87 -35.98 13.38
N VAL A 124 6.59 -37.00 12.89
CA VAL A 124 6.00 -38.26 12.43
C VAL A 124 5.94 -39.16 13.66
N GLY A 125 4.75 -39.69 13.94
CA GLY A 125 4.47 -40.65 15.01
C GLY A 125 3.00 -41.01 14.97
#